data_AF-A0A0F9H500-F1
#
_entry.id   AF-A0A0F9H500-F1
#
_cell.length_a   1.000
_cell.length_b   1.000
_cell.length_c   1.000
_cell.angle_alpha   90.00
_cell.angle_beta   90.00
_cell.angle_gamma   90.00
#
_symmetry.space_group_name_H-M   'P 1'
#
loop_
_entity.id
_entity.type
_entity.pdbx_description
1 polymer ?
#
loop_
_entity_poly.entity_id
_entity_poly.type
_entity_poly.pdbx_seq_one_letter_code
_entity_poly.pdbx_strand_id
1 'polypeptide(L)'
;MERLNIFATKEETERMKKALITARNTPVIAFSSSHALNEGGLAGQAHKRVAEDCHALALAHGLPEIEGFYGLDCETGEFVKA
;
A
#
# COMPACT_ATOMS: atom_id res chain seq x y z
N MET A 1 -2.20 -13.92 -3.77
CA MET A 1 -3.09 -12.77 -3.98
C MET A 1 -4.48 -13.27 -4.31
N GLU A 2 -5.40 -13.08 -3.38
CA GLU A 2 -6.83 -13.41 -3.52
C GLU A 2 -7.61 -12.15 -3.91
N ARG A 3 -8.48 -12.26 -4.92
CA ARG A 3 -9.33 -11.17 -5.43
C ARG A 3 -10.62 -11.11 -4.63
N LEU A 4 -10.97 -9.92 -4.13
CA LEU A 4 -12.05 -9.75 -3.15
C LEU A 4 -13.37 -9.28 -3.79
N ASN A 5 -13.39 -8.99 -5.10
CA ASN A 5 -14.55 -8.46 -5.83
C ASN A 5 -15.19 -7.21 -5.19
N ILE A 6 -14.40 -6.45 -4.44
CA ILE A 6 -14.77 -5.14 -3.87
C ILE A 6 -13.86 -4.12 -4.53
N PHE A 7 -14.46 -3.00 -4.95
CA PHE A 7 -13.80 -2.01 -5.79
C PHE A 7 -13.75 -0.66 -5.09
N ALA A 8 -12.57 -0.06 -5.05
CA ALA A 8 -12.39 1.32 -4.66
C ALA A 8 -13.00 2.25 -5.73
N THR A 9 -13.36 3.47 -5.31
CA THR A 9 -13.77 4.52 -6.24
C THR A 9 -12.61 4.91 -7.17
N LYS A 10 -12.94 5.59 -8.27
CA LYS A 10 -11.94 6.08 -9.22
C LYS A 10 -10.98 7.08 -8.57
N GLU A 11 -11.51 7.97 -7.72
CA GLU A 11 -10.73 8.96 -6.99
C GLU A 11 -9.74 8.30 -6.02
N GLU A 12 -10.18 7.28 -5.28
CA GLU A 12 -9.34 6.51 -4.37
C GLU A 12 -8.26 5.73 -5.13
N THR A 13 -8.62 5.10 -6.24
CA THR A 13 -7.69 4.36 -7.10
C THR A 13 -6.60 5.28 -7.66
N GLU A 14 -6.96 6.45 -8.17
CA GLU A 14 -5.99 7.43 -8.67
C GLU A 14 -5.09 8.00 -7.55
N ARG A 15 -5.64 8.20 -6.35
CA ARG A 15 -4.85 8.60 -5.18
C ARG A 15 -3.82 7.53 -4.82
N MET A 16 -4.22 6.26 -4.80
CA MET A 16 -3.33 5.13 -4.47
C MET A 16 -2.28 4.89 -5.54
N LYS A 17 -2.65 5.02 -6.81
CA LYS A 17 -1.71 4.98 -7.93
C LYS A 17 -0.63 6.05 -7.82
N LYS A 18 -0.99 7.29 -7.46
CA LYS A 18 -0.01 8.36 -7.20
C LYS A 18 0.91 8.02 -6.04
N ALA A 19 0.36 7.55 -4.92
CA ALA A 19 1.14 7.17 -3.75
C ALA A 19 2.13 6.04 -4.06
N LEU A 20 1.71 5.03 -4.83
CA LEU A 20 2.55 3.93 -5.28
C LEU A 20 3.68 4.42 -6.19
N ILE A 21 3.39 5.32 -7.13
CA ILE A 21 4.41 5.92 -8.01
C ILE A 21 5.44 6.70 -7.17
N THR A 22 4.98 7.49 -6.19
CA THR A 22 5.87 8.20 -5.27
C THR A 22 6.74 7.25 -4.47
N ALA A 23 6.17 6.17 -3.91
CA ALA A 23 6.93 5.16 -3.18
C ALA A 23 7.98 4.47 -4.05
N ARG A 24 7.62 4.07 -5.29
CA ARG A 24 8.56 3.44 -6.24
C ARG A 24 9.70 4.37 -6.67
N ASN A 25 9.42 5.68 -6.76
CA ASN A 25 10.42 6.68 -7.09
C ASN A 25 11.21 7.18 -5.86
N THR A 26 10.86 6.71 -4.66
CA THR A 26 11.57 7.10 -3.44
C THR A 26 12.94 6.40 -3.43
N PRO A 27 14.04 7.16 -3.39
CA PRO A 27 15.37 6.57 -3.40
C PRO A 27 15.59 5.71 -2.15
N VAL A 28 16.31 4.61 -2.33
CA VAL A 28 16.78 3.77 -1.22
C VAL A 28 17.87 4.54 -0.47
N ILE A 29 17.45 5.37 0.48
CA ILE A 29 18.34 6.06 1.41
C ILE A 29 18.32 5.26 2.71
N ALA A 30 19.40 4.53 2.97
CA ALA A 30 19.64 3.94 4.29
C ALA A 30 20.23 5.04 5.19
N PHE A 31 19.46 5.48 6.17
CA PHE A 31 20.03 6.29 7.26
C PHE A 31 20.97 5.39 8.08
N SER A 32 22.04 5.95 8.65
CA SER A 32 23.08 5.18 9.38
C SER A 32 22.58 4.50 10.68
N SER A 33 21.30 4.64 11.01
CA SER A 33 20.68 3.96 12.14
C SER A 33 20.33 2.52 11.76
N SER A 34 20.61 1.58 12.66
CA SER A 34 20.26 0.15 12.51
C SER A 34 18.78 -0.08 12.23
N HIS A 35 17.91 0.85 12.63
CA HIS A 35 16.47 0.85 12.37
C HIS A 35 16.14 1.05 10.88
N ALA A 36 16.84 1.95 10.19
CA ALA A 36 16.62 2.20 8.76
C ALA A 36 17.14 1.05 7.89
N LEU A 37 18.18 0.33 8.31
CA LEU A 37 18.67 -0.85 7.59
C LEU A 37 17.69 -2.02 7.63
N ASN A 38 17.01 -2.24 8.76
CA ASN A 38 16.03 -3.33 8.91
C ASN A 38 14.69 -3.04 8.20
N GLU A 39 14.31 -1.77 8.06
CA GLU A 39 13.06 -1.38 7.40
C GLU A 39 13.23 -1.04 5.90
N GLY A 40 14.43 -1.18 5.33
CA GLY A 40 14.67 -0.88 3.90
C GLY A 40 14.85 0.61 3.57
N GLY A 41 15.19 1.42 4.57
CA GLY A 41 15.43 2.85 4.45
C GLY A 41 14.17 3.66 4.13
N LEU A 42 14.36 4.86 3.58
CA LEU A 42 13.25 5.74 3.19
C LEU A 42 12.26 5.08 2.21
N ALA A 43 12.78 4.26 1.30
CA ALA A 43 11.97 3.53 0.33
C ALA A 43 11.07 2.47 0.98
N GLY A 44 11.62 1.66 1.90
CA GLY A 44 10.83 0.65 2.60
C GLY A 44 9.72 1.24 3.48
N GLN A 45 9.99 2.38 4.12
CA GLN A 45 8.96 3.13 4.85
C GLN A 45 7.87 3.69 3.93
N ALA A 46 8.23 4.20 2.75
CA ALA A 46 7.25 4.66 1.77
C ALA A 46 6.36 3.52 1.26
N HIS A 47 6.92 2.33 1.01
CA HIS A 47 6.16 1.15 0.61
C HIS A 47 5.23 0.65 1.71
N LYS A 48 5.70 0.59 2.96
CA LYS A 48 4.88 0.19 4.12
C LYS A 48 3.69 1.13 4.29
N ARG A 49 3.91 2.44 4.16
CA ARG A 49 2.84 3.44 4.27
C ARG A 49 1.77 3.28 3.20
N VAL A 50 2.14 2.95 1.96
CA VAL A 50 1.16 2.66 0.90
C VAL A 50 0.35 1.40 1.23
N ALA A 51 0.97 0.37 1.79
CA ALA A 51 0.26 -0.84 2.20
C ALA A 51 -0.72 -0.58 3.36
N GLU A 52 -0.31 0.23 4.34
CA GLU A 52 -1.17 0.70 5.44
C GLU A 52 -2.37 1.52 4.91
N ASP A 53 -2.13 2.46 3.98
CA ASP A 53 -3.18 3.26 3.37
C ASP A 53 -4.18 2.39 2.58
N CYS A 54 -3.70 1.41 1.79
CA CYS A 54 -4.55 0.46 1.07
C CYS A 54 -5.40 -0.39 2.03
N HIS A 55 -4.80 -0.83 3.13
CA HIS A 55 -5.50 -1.62 4.14
C HIS A 55 -6.58 -0.81 4.85
N ALA A 56 -6.27 0.41 5.31
CA ALA A 56 -7.26 1.29 5.90
C ALA A 56 -8.43 1.58 4.94
N LEU A 57 -8.13 1.74 3.65
CA LEU A 57 -9.15 1.93 2.63
C LEU A 57 -10.04 0.69 2.48
N ALA A 58 -9.46 -0.50 2.43
CA ALA A 58 -10.20 -1.76 2.36
C ALA A 58 -11.18 -1.92 3.55
N LEU A 59 -10.73 -1.61 4.77
CA LEU A 59 -11.58 -1.64 5.97
C LEU A 59 -12.73 -0.64 5.88
N ALA A 60 -12.49 0.56 5.34
CA ALA A 60 -13.53 1.57 5.12
C ALA A 60 -14.60 1.11 4.11
N HIS A 61 -14.24 0.21 3.20
CA HIS A 61 -15.14 -0.44 2.24
C HIS A 61 -15.83 -1.70 2.82
N GLY A 62 -15.63 -2.00 4.12
CA GLY A 62 -16.31 -3.08 4.83
C GLY A 62 -15.64 -4.44 4.75
N LEU A 63 -14.38 -4.50 4.26
CA LEU A 63 -13.58 -5.71 4.37
C LEU A 63 -13.24 -6.00 5.84
N PRO A 64 -13.20 -7.27 6.27
CA PRO A 64 -12.85 -7.62 7.64
C PRO A 64 -11.37 -7.32 7.94
N GLU A 65 -11.04 -7.11 9.21
CA GLU A 65 -9.65 -7.03 9.65
C GLU A 65 -8.92 -8.35 9.37
N ILE A 66 -7.67 -8.28 8.91
CA ILE A 66 -6.82 -9.45 8.64
C ILE A 66 -5.43 -9.27 9.25
N GLU A 67 -4.76 -10.38 9.52
CA GLU A 67 -3.33 -10.36 9.80
C GLU A 67 -2.58 -10.03 8.50
N GLY A 68 -1.92 -8.87 8.44
CA GLY A 68 -1.22 -8.37 7.26
C GLY A 68 -1.86 -7.11 6.67
N PHE A 69 -1.78 -6.94 5.34
CA PHE A 69 -2.31 -5.77 4.64
C PHE A 69 -3.12 -6.18 3.40
N TYR A 70 -4.14 -5.37 3.07
CA TYR A 70 -4.80 -5.46 1.78
C TYR A 70 -4.00 -4.68 0.73
N GLY A 71 -3.99 -5.17 -0.50
CA GLY A 71 -3.52 -4.47 -1.68
C GLY A 71 -4.67 -3.94 -2.51
N LEU A 72 -4.32 -3.13 -3.52
CA LEU A 72 -5.26 -2.58 -4.49
C LEU A 72 -4.67 -2.76 -5.89
N ASP A 73 -5.41 -3.43 -6.77
CA ASP A 73 -5.11 -3.48 -8.20
C ASP A 73 -5.42 -2.10 -8.81
N CYS A 74 -4.38 -1.32 -9.11
CA CYS A 74 -4.52 0.04 -9.61
C CYS A 74 -5.02 0.13 -11.08
N GLU A 75 -5.14 -0.99 -11.80
CA GLU A 75 -5.73 -1.02 -13.15
C GLU A 75 -7.25 -1.16 -13.09
N THR A 76 -7.74 -1.98 -12.15
CA THR A 76 -9.17 -2.32 -12.01
C THR A 76 -9.86 -1.62 -10.85
N GLY A 77 -9.09 -1.14 -9.86
CA GLY A 77 -9.58 -0.64 -8.58
C GLY A 77 -9.99 -1.75 -7.60
N GLU A 78 -9.68 -3.01 -7.90
CA GLU A 78 -10.10 -4.16 -7.08
C GLU A 78 -9.18 -4.36 -5.87
N PHE A 79 -9.76 -4.56 -4.68
CA PHE A 79 -8.99 -4.95 -3.50
C PHE A 79 -8.52 -6.41 -3.62
N VAL A 80 -7.27 -6.63 -3.21
CA VAL A 80 -6.65 -7.95 -3.16
C VAL A 80 -6.10 -8.23 -1.78
N LYS A 81 -6.18 -9.48 -1.33
CA LYS A 81 -5.51 -9.92 -0.11
C LYS A 81 -4.13 -10.47 -0.46
N ALA A 82 -3.10 -9.86 0.13
CA ALA A 82 -1.70 -10.29 -0.02
C ALA A 82 -1.42 -11.53 0.82
#